data_AF-A0A953X123-F1
#
_entry.id   AF-A0A953X123-F1
#
_cell.length_a   1.000
_cell.length_b   1.000
_cell.length_c   1.000
_cell.angle_alpha   90.00
_cell.angle_beta   90.00
_cell.angle_gamma   90.00
#
_symmetry.space_group_name_H-M   'P 1'
#
loop_
_entity.id
_entity.type
_entity.pdbx_description
1 polymer ?
#
loop_
_entity_poly.entity_id
_entity_poly.type
_entity_poly.pdbx_seq_one_letter_code
_entity_poly.pdbx_strand_id
1 'polypeptide(L)'
;CSAPDTGNMEVLAKYGSPAQKEKWLKPLLAGEIRSAYVMTEPQVASSDATNLELTILPDGDDYVINGRKWWISGAMNPNCKIWIVMGKTLLDNPRHLQHSQILVEPSTPGITIVRHLTVFGSKNSPGGECELRFENVRVPKENMILGEGRGFEIAQGRLGPGRIHHCMRSIGQAQRALEIMARRVENRVAFGKKLADQSSIRQDIARSFCEIEMARLLTLKAADAMDRFGNKEAKDLIAAIKVVAPQMAQTVCDRAIQAHGGMGVSDDTPVARFFTLNRFLRIADGPDEVHMSQLGKLKIREYNAMPAR
;
A
#
# COMPACT_ATOMS: atom_id res chain seq x y z
N CYS A 1 -10.16 -5.67 -6.37
CA CYS A 1 -8.92 -5.98 -5.61
C CYS A 1 -9.07 -5.52 -4.17
N SER A 2 -8.94 -6.46 -3.24
CA SER A 2 -9.04 -6.18 -1.81
C SER A 2 -7.62 -6.24 -1.22
N ALA A 3 -7.05 -5.08 -0.87
CA ALA A 3 -5.75 -5.05 -0.17
C ALA A 3 -5.96 -5.51 1.29
N PRO A 4 -5.05 -6.30 1.87
CA PRO A 4 -3.77 -6.76 1.32
C PRO A 4 -3.83 -8.07 0.50
N ASP A 5 -4.99 -8.72 0.38
CA ASP A 5 -5.10 -10.06 -0.22
C ASP A 5 -4.58 -10.16 -1.63
N THR A 6 -4.88 -9.20 -2.52
CA THR A 6 -4.41 -9.29 -3.91
C THR A 6 -2.89 -9.45 -4.00
N GLY A 7 -2.13 -8.65 -3.24
CA GLY A 7 -0.67 -8.78 -3.22
C GLY A 7 -0.20 -10.08 -2.56
N ASN A 8 -0.92 -10.57 -1.54
CA ASN A 8 -0.57 -11.83 -0.88
C ASN A 8 -0.88 -13.05 -1.77
N MET A 9 -1.97 -13.01 -2.56
CA MET A 9 -2.29 -14.01 -3.57
C MET A 9 -1.23 -14.05 -4.67
N GLU A 10 -0.75 -12.90 -5.14
CA GLU A 10 0.35 -12.83 -6.12
C GLU A 10 1.65 -13.46 -5.58
N VAL A 11 1.99 -13.22 -4.31
CA VAL A 11 3.14 -13.88 -3.66
C VAL A 11 2.97 -15.39 -3.66
N LEU A 12 1.83 -15.90 -3.18
CA LEU A 12 1.59 -17.33 -3.11
C LEU A 12 1.54 -17.97 -4.51
N ALA A 13 0.94 -17.30 -5.50
CA ALA A 13 0.87 -17.78 -6.87
C ALA A 13 2.27 -17.93 -7.49
N LYS A 14 3.14 -16.94 -7.26
CA LYS A 14 4.47 -16.90 -7.86
C LYS A 14 5.52 -17.72 -7.11
N TYR A 15 5.47 -17.71 -5.77
CA TYR A 15 6.54 -18.21 -4.92
C TYR A 15 6.12 -19.34 -3.96
N GLY A 16 4.81 -19.56 -3.79
CA GLY A 16 4.30 -20.59 -2.89
C GLY A 16 4.58 -22.00 -3.41
N SER A 17 4.89 -22.92 -2.50
CA SER A 17 4.95 -24.35 -2.80
C SER A 17 3.57 -24.90 -3.20
N PRO A 18 3.46 -26.09 -3.83
CA PRO A 18 2.18 -26.70 -4.14
C PRO A 18 1.26 -26.82 -2.92
N ALA A 19 1.81 -27.23 -1.76
CA ALA A 19 1.06 -27.35 -0.51
C ALA A 19 0.58 -25.98 0.02
N GLN A 20 1.44 -24.94 -0.02
CA GLN A 20 1.07 -23.59 0.38
C GLN A 20 -0.02 -23.01 -0.52
N LYS A 21 0.04 -23.28 -1.83
CA LYS A 21 -0.99 -22.86 -2.79
C LYS A 21 -2.32 -23.55 -2.53
N GLU A 22 -2.31 -24.85 -2.27
CA GLU A 22 -3.51 -25.60 -1.93
C GLU A 22 -4.17 -25.07 -0.66
N LYS A 23 -3.38 -24.92 0.41
CA LYS A 23 -3.88 -24.52 1.74
C LYS A 23 -4.34 -23.06 1.78
N TRP A 24 -3.63 -22.14 1.12
CA TRP A 24 -3.81 -20.70 1.32
C TRP A 24 -4.27 -19.94 0.09
N LEU A 25 -3.69 -20.23 -1.09
CA LEU A 25 -4.01 -19.47 -2.30
C LEU A 25 -5.44 -19.76 -2.78
N LYS A 26 -5.84 -21.04 -2.82
CA LYS A 26 -7.19 -21.42 -3.29
C LYS A 26 -8.30 -20.77 -2.43
N PRO A 27 -8.29 -20.85 -1.08
CA PRO A 27 -9.33 -20.20 -0.28
C PRO A 27 -9.30 -18.67 -0.37
N LEU A 28 -8.12 -18.05 -0.56
CA LEU A 28 -8.02 -16.61 -0.81
C LEU A 28 -8.65 -16.22 -2.15
N LEU A 29 -8.41 -17.00 -3.21
CA LEU A 29 -9.02 -16.78 -4.53
C LEU A 29 -10.55 -16.98 -4.49
N ALA A 30 -11.03 -17.92 -3.66
CA ALA A 30 -12.45 -18.14 -3.42
C ALA A 30 -13.10 -17.08 -2.50
N GLY A 31 -12.30 -16.25 -1.83
CA GLY A 31 -12.78 -15.22 -0.89
C GLY A 31 -13.28 -15.78 0.45
N GLU A 32 -12.98 -17.04 0.76
CA GLU A 32 -13.39 -17.74 1.98
C GLU A 32 -12.59 -17.28 3.20
N ILE A 33 -11.33 -16.92 2.97
CA ILE A 33 -10.43 -16.37 3.98
C ILE A 33 -9.87 -15.03 3.54
N ARG A 34 -9.25 -14.33 4.49
CA ARG A 34 -8.52 -13.09 4.33
C ARG A 34 -7.08 -13.31 4.78
N SER A 35 -6.21 -12.38 4.42
CA SER A 35 -4.80 -12.41 4.78
C SER A 35 -4.32 -11.05 5.30
N ALA A 36 -3.13 -11.03 5.88
CA ALA A 36 -2.43 -9.79 6.22
C ALA A 36 -0.96 -9.87 5.77
N TYR A 37 -0.35 -8.71 5.59
CA TYR A 37 1.07 -8.59 5.33
C TYR A 37 1.76 -7.88 6.48
N VAL A 38 2.80 -8.51 7.00
CA VAL A 38 3.37 -8.17 8.29
C VAL A 38 4.84 -7.81 8.12
N MET A 39 5.10 -6.51 7.91
CA MET A 39 6.44 -6.02 7.56
C MET A 39 6.92 -4.87 8.44
N THR A 40 6.12 -3.82 8.60
CA THR A 40 6.55 -2.59 9.26
C THR A 40 6.73 -2.79 10.77
N GLU A 41 7.79 -2.22 11.33
CA GLU A 41 8.17 -2.31 12.74
C GLU A 41 8.11 -0.93 13.41
N PRO A 42 7.64 -0.82 14.66
CA PRO A 42 7.47 0.46 15.35
C PRO A 42 8.79 1.10 15.80
N GLN A 43 9.82 0.30 16.09
CA GLN A 43 11.07 0.76 16.71
C GLN A 43 12.15 1.16 15.69
N VAL A 44 11.93 0.90 14.40
CA VAL A 44 12.89 1.21 13.32
C VAL A 44 12.23 1.93 12.15
N ALA A 45 13.04 2.71 11.42
CA ALA A 45 12.62 3.35 10.18
C ALA A 45 12.45 2.29 9.06
N SER A 46 11.25 1.71 9.00
CA SER A 46 10.90 0.58 8.14
C SER A 46 10.78 0.92 6.64
N SER A 47 10.93 2.19 6.27
CA SER A 47 11.01 2.62 4.87
C SER A 47 12.28 2.10 4.19
N ASP A 48 13.38 1.98 4.94
CA ASP A 48 14.51 1.14 4.59
C ASP A 48 14.29 -0.25 5.21
N ALA A 49 13.85 -1.19 4.38
CA ALA A 49 13.54 -2.54 4.81
C ALA A 49 14.76 -3.34 5.31
N THR A 50 16.00 -2.86 5.12
CA THR A 50 17.17 -3.49 5.73
C THR A 50 17.26 -3.23 7.24
N ASN A 51 16.53 -2.23 7.75
CA ASN A 51 16.48 -1.92 9.18
C ASN A 51 15.56 -2.85 9.97
N LEU A 52 14.75 -3.71 9.33
CA LEU A 52 13.85 -4.61 10.05
C LEU A 52 14.64 -5.55 10.97
N GLU A 53 14.17 -5.73 12.20
CA GLU A 53 14.87 -6.45 13.28
C GLU A 53 14.13 -7.69 13.79
N LEU A 54 12.83 -7.85 13.50
CA LEU A 54 12.09 -9.07 13.89
C LEU A 54 12.85 -10.29 13.39
N THR A 55 13.15 -11.22 14.29
CA THR A 55 13.94 -12.41 13.99
C THR A 55 13.04 -13.59 13.65
N ILE A 56 13.53 -14.45 12.76
CA ILE A 56 12.95 -15.73 12.38
C ILE A 56 14.13 -16.71 12.38
N LEU A 57 14.37 -17.39 13.50
CA LEU A 57 15.57 -18.22 13.68
C LEU A 57 15.20 -19.70 13.71
N PRO A 58 15.99 -20.58 13.07
CA PRO A 58 15.71 -22.01 13.09
C PRO A 58 15.91 -22.60 14.50
N ASP A 59 15.03 -23.50 14.89
CA ASP A 59 15.13 -24.28 16.13
C ASP A 59 14.49 -25.67 15.91
N GLY A 60 15.33 -26.70 15.75
CA GLY A 60 14.87 -28.04 15.39
C GLY A 60 14.18 -28.07 14.02
N ASP A 61 12.94 -28.55 13.98
CA ASP A 61 12.10 -28.61 12.76
C ASP A 61 11.27 -27.33 12.52
N ASP A 62 11.37 -26.36 13.43
CA ASP A 62 10.62 -25.11 13.40
C ASP A 62 11.50 -23.88 13.14
N TYR A 63 10.85 -22.75 12.89
CA TYR A 63 11.37 -21.41 13.13
C TYR A 63 10.72 -20.79 14.37
N VAL A 64 11.51 -20.06 15.14
CA VAL A 64 11.06 -19.23 16.27
C VAL A 64 11.08 -17.76 15.86
N ILE A 65 9.95 -17.08 16.04
CA ILE A 65 9.75 -15.68 15.64
C ILE A 65 9.61 -14.79 16.87
N ASN A 66 10.40 -13.71 16.91
CA ASN A 66 10.40 -12.73 18.00
C ASN A 66 10.48 -11.29 17.49
N GLY A 67 9.63 -10.41 18.04
CA GLY A 67 9.67 -8.97 17.72
C GLY A 67 8.31 -8.29 17.75
N ARG A 68 8.23 -7.10 17.15
CA ARG A 68 7.00 -6.29 17.05
C ARG A 68 6.76 -5.83 15.63
N LYS A 69 5.49 -5.73 15.25
CA LYS A 69 5.07 -5.25 13.93
C LYS A 69 3.86 -4.33 14.08
N TRP A 70 3.68 -3.35 13.21
CA TRP A 70 2.55 -2.42 13.27
C TRP A 70 2.09 -2.01 11.87
N TRP A 71 0.95 -1.33 11.79
CA TRP A 71 0.25 -1.03 10.53
C TRP A 71 -0.22 -2.26 9.78
N ILE A 72 -0.63 -3.30 10.53
CA ILE A 72 -1.01 -4.58 9.94
C ILE A 72 -2.48 -4.54 9.52
N SER A 73 -2.71 -4.15 8.27
CA SER A 73 -4.05 -4.01 7.74
C SER A 73 -4.79 -5.35 7.67
N GLY A 74 -6.02 -5.40 8.17
CA GLY A 74 -6.90 -6.57 8.05
C GLY A 74 -6.61 -7.71 9.03
N ALA A 75 -5.54 -7.64 9.83
CA ALA A 75 -5.15 -8.73 10.74
C ALA A 75 -6.18 -9.03 11.85
N MET A 76 -7.01 -8.04 12.22
CA MET A 76 -8.06 -8.22 13.23
C MET A 76 -9.37 -8.78 12.65
N ASN A 77 -9.46 -8.97 11.33
CA ASN A 77 -10.66 -9.55 10.73
C ASN A 77 -10.78 -11.03 11.15
N PRO A 78 -11.93 -11.50 11.66
CA PRO A 78 -12.10 -12.91 12.07
C PRO A 78 -11.83 -13.92 10.95
N ASN A 79 -11.97 -13.50 9.69
CA ASN A 79 -11.68 -14.32 8.51
C ASN A 79 -10.22 -14.18 8.05
N CYS A 80 -9.40 -13.34 8.68
CA CYS A 80 -7.96 -13.33 8.44
C CYS A 80 -7.39 -14.62 9.01
N LYS A 81 -6.96 -15.55 8.14
CA LYS A 81 -6.46 -16.88 8.54
C LYS A 81 -4.96 -17.07 8.30
N ILE A 82 -4.34 -16.17 7.55
CA ILE A 82 -2.92 -16.31 7.20
C ILE A 82 -2.21 -14.97 7.07
N TRP A 83 -1.03 -14.88 7.64
CA TRP A 83 -0.14 -13.73 7.53
C TRP A 83 1.13 -14.10 6.77
N ILE A 84 1.59 -13.17 5.95
CA ILE A 84 2.94 -13.22 5.37
C ILE A 84 3.82 -12.30 6.22
N VAL A 85 4.71 -12.89 7.02
CA VAL A 85 5.58 -12.17 7.96
C VAL A 85 6.98 -12.04 7.38
N MET A 86 7.52 -10.82 7.38
CA MET A 86 8.90 -10.54 6.97
C MET A 86 9.78 -10.27 8.19
N GLY A 87 10.94 -10.93 8.24
CA GLY A 87 11.91 -10.80 9.33
C GLY A 87 13.32 -11.27 8.91
N LYS A 88 14.30 -11.06 9.78
CA LYS A 88 15.70 -11.50 9.61
C LYS A 88 15.85 -12.99 9.92
N THR A 89 16.46 -13.74 9.02
CA THR A 89 16.80 -15.16 9.17
C THR A 89 18.31 -15.42 9.11
N LEU A 90 19.03 -14.70 8.26
CA LEU A 90 20.46 -14.93 7.99
C LEU A 90 21.28 -13.73 8.46
N LEU A 91 21.57 -13.67 9.77
CA LEU A 91 22.10 -12.47 10.43
C LEU A 91 23.49 -12.05 9.95
N ASP A 92 24.30 -13.00 9.46
CA ASP A 92 25.67 -12.76 9.01
C ASP A 92 25.79 -12.49 7.51
N ASN A 93 24.69 -12.62 6.76
CA ASN A 93 24.68 -12.35 5.32
C ASN A 93 24.80 -10.85 5.00
N PRO A 94 25.15 -10.48 3.75
CA PRO A 94 25.02 -9.10 3.29
C PRO A 94 23.61 -8.55 3.56
N ARG A 95 23.49 -7.28 3.98
CA ARG A 95 22.23 -6.66 4.46
C ARG A 95 20.98 -6.97 3.61
N HIS A 96 21.11 -7.05 2.29
CA HIS A 96 20.01 -7.32 1.35
C HIS A 96 19.64 -8.81 1.20
N LEU A 97 20.34 -9.71 1.89
CA LEU A 97 20.16 -11.17 1.87
C LEU A 97 19.93 -11.74 3.28
N GLN A 98 19.62 -10.88 4.25
CA GLN A 98 19.39 -11.28 5.64
C GLN A 98 17.92 -11.63 5.93
N HIS A 99 16.98 -11.19 5.10
CA HIS A 99 15.54 -11.26 5.38
C HIS A 99 14.84 -12.36 4.60
N SER A 100 13.78 -12.91 5.18
CA SER A 100 12.90 -13.92 4.57
C SER A 100 11.44 -13.56 4.78
N GLN A 101 10.55 -14.29 4.09
CA GLN A 101 9.11 -14.23 4.33
C GLN A 101 8.57 -15.62 4.70
N ILE A 102 7.76 -15.67 5.75
CA ILE A 102 7.24 -16.91 6.32
C ILE A 102 5.73 -16.79 6.58
N LEU A 103 5.02 -17.89 6.40
CA LEU A 103 3.58 -17.98 6.66
C LEU A 103 3.31 -18.20 8.16
N VAL A 104 2.41 -17.41 8.74
CA VAL A 104 2.03 -17.51 10.16
C VAL A 104 0.52 -17.44 10.29
N GLU A 105 -0.07 -18.38 11.02
CA GLU A 105 -1.50 -18.37 11.33
C GLU A 105 -1.76 -17.43 12.52
N PRO A 106 -2.83 -16.61 12.52
CA PRO A 106 -3.08 -15.65 13.60
C PRO A 106 -3.29 -16.29 14.98
N SER A 107 -3.73 -17.55 15.00
CA SER A 107 -3.96 -18.34 16.21
C SER A 107 -2.71 -19.02 16.75
N THR A 108 -1.54 -18.91 16.10
CA THR A 108 -0.31 -19.51 16.59
C THR A 108 0.05 -18.94 17.98
N PRO A 109 0.33 -19.78 18.99
CA PRO A 109 0.68 -19.33 20.33
C PRO A 109 1.86 -18.35 20.33
N GLY A 110 1.83 -17.37 21.24
CA GLY A 110 2.86 -16.33 21.36
C GLY A 110 2.58 -15.05 20.57
N ILE A 111 1.47 -15.00 19.82
CA ILE A 111 1.04 -13.79 19.10
C ILE A 111 0.08 -12.98 19.98
N THR A 112 0.36 -11.69 20.13
CA THR A 112 -0.52 -10.74 20.82
C THR A 112 -0.87 -9.56 19.93
N ILE A 113 -2.16 -9.26 19.77
CA ILE A 113 -2.63 -7.98 19.23
C ILE A 113 -2.52 -6.95 20.36
N VAL A 114 -1.55 -6.03 20.24
CA VAL A 114 -1.25 -5.03 21.29
C VAL A 114 -2.35 -3.97 21.34
N ARG A 115 -2.72 -3.43 20.17
CA ARG A 115 -3.75 -2.40 20.03
C ARG A 115 -4.18 -2.23 18.57
N HIS A 116 -5.34 -1.62 18.38
CA HIS A 116 -5.74 -1.05 17.10
C HIS A 116 -5.08 0.33 16.88
N LEU A 117 -4.91 0.71 15.62
CA LEU A 117 -4.42 2.02 15.20
C LEU A 117 -5.57 2.84 14.61
N THR A 118 -5.39 4.16 14.57
CA THR A 118 -6.34 5.08 13.94
C THR A 118 -5.63 6.01 12.97
N VAL A 119 -6.30 6.32 11.86
CA VAL A 119 -5.85 7.28 10.85
C VAL A 119 -6.77 8.49 10.93
N PHE A 120 -6.28 9.62 11.44
CA PHE A 120 -7.09 10.83 11.69
C PHE A 120 -8.38 10.52 12.49
N GLY A 121 -8.28 9.67 13.52
CA GLY A 121 -9.42 9.24 14.35
C GLY A 121 -10.29 8.13 13.75
N SER A 122 -10.16 7.82 12.45
CA SER A 122 -10.83 6.67 11.83
C SER A 122 -10.14 5.36 12.19
N LYS A 123 -10.94 4.34 12.54
CA LYS A 123 -10.48 2.96 12.75
C LYS A 123 -10.39 2.13 11.46
N ASN A 124 -10.81 2.68 10.32
CA ASN A 124 -10.86 1.98 9.02
C ASN A 124 -11.59 0.63 9.04
N SER A 125 -12.60 0.49 9.89
CA SER A 125 -13.41 -0.74 10.05
C SER A 125 -14.10 -1.13 8.73
N PRO A 126 -14.24 -2.43 8.40
CA PRO A 126 -13.77 -3.61 9.16
C PRO A 126 -12.31 -4.02 8.87
N GLY A 127 -11.61 -3.28 8.01
CA GLY A 127 -10.22 -3.58 7.66
C GLY A 127 -9.29 -3.32 8.84
N GLY A 128 -9.24 -2.06 9.27
CA GLY A 128 -8.42 -1.56 10.38
C GLY A 128 -6.94 -1.89 10.26
N GLU A 129 -6.16 -1.37 11.19
CA GLU A 129 -4.74 -1.65 11.31
C GLU A 129 -4.43 -1.93 12.78
N CYS A 130 -3.50 -2.85 13.06
CA CYS A 130 -3.11 -3.16 14.42
C CYS A 130 -1.60 -3.20 14.59
N GLU A 131 -1.22 -3.22 15.87
CA GLU A 131 0.12 -3.55 16.34
C GLU A 131 0.12 -4.98 16.89
N LEU A 132 1.16 -5.73 16.53
CA LEU A 132 1.38 -7.12 16.88
C LEU A 132 2.69 -7.27 17.64
N ARG A 133 2.70 -8.20 18.61
CA ARG A 133 3.89 -8.68 19.29
C ARG A 133 4.01 -10.19 19.10
N PHE A 134 5.22 -10.64 18.81
CA PHE A 134 5.59 -12.06 18.62
C PHE A 134 6.55 -12.43 19.75
N GLU A 135 6.14 -13.39 20.59
CA GLU A 135 6.91 -13.90 21.73
C GLU A 135 7.04 -15.42 21.60
N ASN A 136 8.20 -15.89 21.13
CA ASN A 136 8.52 -17.30 20.89
C ASN A 136 7.49 -18.03 20.02
N VAL A 137 7.01 -17.36 18.98
CA VAL A 137 6.03 -17.92 18.03
C VAL A 137 6.73 -18.98 17.20
N ARG A 138 6.26 -20.23 17.27
CA ARG A 138 6.81 -21.37 16.54
C ARG A 138 5.99 -21.72 15.32
N VAL A 139 6.65 -21.86 14.18
CA VAL A 139 6.03 -22.33 12.94
C VAL A 139 6.93 -23.36 12.23
N PRO A 140 6.36 -24.36 11.55
CA PRO A 140 7.15 -25.37 10.85
C PRO A 140 8.03 -24.78 9.74
N LYS A 141 9.16 -25.43 9.45
CA LYS A 141 10.09 -24.99 8.40
C LYS A 141 9.45 -24.86 7.02
N GLU A 142 8.47 -25.70 6.68
CA GLU A 142 7.73 -25.65 5.42
C GLU A 142 6.86 -24.40 5.23
N ASN A 143 6.67 -23.59 6.28
CA ASN A 143 5.99 -22.29 6.16
C ASN A 143 6.86 -21.22 5.47
N MET A 144 8.17 -21.46 5.30
CA MET A 144 9.06 -20.56 4.59
C MET A 144 8.61 -20.40 3.12
N ILE A 145 8.52 -19.16 2.65
CA ILE A 145 8.16 -18.86 1.26
C ILE A 145 9.45 -18.77 0.45
N LEU A 146 9.56 -19.57 -0.61
CA LEU A 146 10.71 -19.67 -1.54
C LEU A 146 12.03 -20.15 -0.93
N GLY A 147 12.47 -19.58 0.19
CA GLY A 147 13.70 -19.95 0.89
C GLY A 147 14.29 -18.81 1.74
N GLU A 148 15.25 -19.15 2.59
CA GLU A 148 15.94 -18.17 3.43
C GLU A 148 16.70 -17.11 2.62
N GLY A 149 16.71 -15.87 3.10
CA GLY A 149 17.40 -14.73 2.46
C GLY A 149 16.68 -14.16 1.24
N ARG A 150 15.52 -14.71 0.85
CA ARG A 150 14.75 -14.30 -0.34
C ARG A 150 13.67 -13.26 -0.06
N GLY A 151 13.61 -12.70 1.15
CA GLY A 151 12.54 -11.81 1.59
C GLY A 151 12.41 -10.53 0.77
N PHE A 152 13.53 -9.94 0.34
CA PHE A 152 13.52 -8.74 -0.53
C PHE A 152 13.00 -9.04 -1.94
N GLU A 153 13.37 -10.18 -2.51
CA GLU A 153 12.90 -10.60 -3.84
C GLU A 153 11.37 -10.78 -3.85
N ILE A 154 10.85 -11.46 -2.83
CA ILE A 154 9.42 -11.67 -2.67
C ILE A 154 8.70 -10.33 -2.46
N ALA A 155 9.24 -9.44 -1.61
CA ALA A 155 8.65 -8.12 -1.36
C ALA A 155 8.62 -7.24 -2.62
N GLN A 156 9.69 -7.24 -3.43
CA GLN A 156 9.72 -6.50 -4.69
C GLN A 156 8.72 -7.08 -5.71
N GLY A 157 8.58 -8.40 -5.76
CA GLY A 157 7.58 -9.07 -6.59
C GLY A 157 6.15 -8.68 -6.22
N ARG A 158 5.85 -8.55 -4.92
CA ARG A 158 4.55 -8.16 -4.36
C ARG A 158 4.20 -6.68 -4.55
N LEU A 159 5.15 -5.79 -4.27
CA LEU A 159 4.86 -4.36 -4.15
C LEU A 159 4.69 -3.65 -5.50
N GLY A 160 5.19 -4.22 -6.61
CA GLY A 160 5.00 -3.64 -7.95
C GLY A 160 3.53 -3.50 -8.33
N PRO A 161 2.78 -4.60 -8.48
CA PRO A 161 1.34 -4.55 -8.81
C PRO A 161 0.50 -3.90 -7.72
N GLY A 162 0.83 -4.11 -6.45
CA GLY A 162 0.15 -3.46 -5.32
C GLY A 162 0.09 -1.93 -5.47
N ARG A 163 1.23 -1.30 -5.80
CA ARG A 163 1.33 0.15 -5.99
C ARG A 163 0.39 0.66 -7.09
N ILE A 164 0.32 0.00 -8.24
CA ILE A 164 -0.52 0.48 -9.35
C ILE A 164 -2.02 0.31 -9.04
N HIS A 165 -2.42 -0.78 -8.36
CA HIS A 165 -3.80 -0.99 -7.92
C HIS A 165 -4.29 0.10 -6.96
N HIS A 166 -3.41 0.63 -6.11
CA HIS A 166 -3.73 1.79 -5.26
C HIS A 166 -3.92 3.06 -6.09
N CYS A 167 -3.03 3.33 -7.05
CA CYS A 167 -3.09 4.51 -7.91
C CYS A 167 -4.38 4.55 -8.76
N MET A 168 -4.77 3.42 -9.35
CA MET A 168 -6.02 3.29 -10.10
C MET A 168 -7.25 3.65 -9.24
N ARG A 169 -7.27 3.24 -7.97
CA ARG A 169 -8.35 3.59 -7.03
C ARG A 169 -8.31 5.06 -6.60
N SER A 170 -7.13 5.64 -6.39
CA SER A 170 -6.97 7.06 -6.10
C SER A 170 -7.55 7.95 -7.20
N ILE A 171 -7.39 7.56 -8.47
CA ILE A 171 -8.02 8.27 -9.60
C ILE A 171 -9.54 8.22 -9.50
N GLY A 172 -10.14 7.06 -9.20
CA GLY A 172 -11.58 6.94 -9.00
C GLY A 172 -12.10 7.80 -7.85
N GLN A 173 -11.35 7.89 -6.75
CA GLN A 173 -11.68 8.73 -5.60
C GLN A 173 -11.62 10.22 -5.96
N ALA A 174 -10.58 10.65 -6.68
CA ALA A 174 -10.44 12.03 -7.15
C ALA A 174 -11.56 12.41 -8.12
N GLN A 175 -11.87 11.53 -9.07
CA GLN A 175 -12.99 11.71 -10.00
C GLN A 175 -14.31 11.88 -9.26
N ARG A 176 -14.56 11.03 -8.25
CA ARG A 176 -15.78 11.13 -7.45
C ARG A 176 -15.82 12.42 -6.63
N ALA A 177 -14.70 12.85 -6.05
CA ALA A 177 -14.60 14.12 -5.34
C ALA A 177 -14.91 15.32 -6.26
N LEU A 178 -14.40 15.31 -7.49
CA LEU A 178 -14.67 16.33 -8.50
C LEU A 178 -16.16 16.41 -8.87
N GLU A 179 -16.82 15.26 -9.09
CA GLU A 179 -18.26 15.21 -9.37
C GLU A 179 -19.10 15.79 -8.23
N ILE A 180 -18.78 15.42 -6.99
CA ILE A 180 -19.47 15.91 -5.79
C ILE A 180 -19.24 17.42 -5.64
N MET A 181 -18.00 17.89 -5.84
CA MET A 181 -17.64 19.31 -5.83
C MET A 181 -18.42 20.11 -6.87
N ALA A 182 -18.46 19.67 -8.13
CA ALA A 182 -19.18 20.35 -9.21
C ALA A 182 -20.68 20.48 -8.92
N ARG A 183 -21.31 19.41 -8.42
CA ARG A 183 -22.73 19.44 -8.02
C ARG A 183 -22.98 20.34 -6.83
N ARG A 184 -22.07 20.37 -5.85
CA ARG A 184 -22.19 21.22 -4.66
C ARG A 184 -22.24 22.71 -5.02
N VAL A 185 -21.34 23.14 -5.89
CA VAL A 185 -21.17 24.57 -6.18
C VAL A 185 -22.30 25.16 -7.02
N GLU A 186 -23.01 24.31 -7.77
CA GLU A 186 -24.20 24.71 -8.54
C GLU A 186 -25.43 24.94 -7.66
N ASN A 187 -25.49 24.26 -6.50
CA ASN A 187 -26.65 24.25 -5.59
C ASN A 187 -26.46 25.15 -4.36
N ARG A 188 -25.47 26.05 -4.37
CA ARG A 188 -25.17 26.94 -3.23
C ARG A 188 -24.97 28.37 -3.71
N VAL A 189 -25.56 29.32 -2.98
CA VAL A 189 -25.43 30.76 -3.21
C VAL A 189 -24.69 31.39 -2.04
N ALA A 190 -23.69 32.21 -2.33
CA ALA A 190 -22.98 33.03 -1.35
C ALA A 190 -22.65 34.38 -1.98
N PHE A 191 -22.79 35.46 -1.23
CA PHE A 191 -22.55 36.82 -1.71
C PHE A 191 -23.35 37.15 -2.98
N GLY A 192 -24.63 36.75 -3.04
CA GLY A 192 -25.56 37.09 -4.11
C GLY A 192 -25.40 36.31 -5.42
N LYS A 193 -24.47 35.35 -5.53
CA LYS A 193 -24.32 34.49 -6.72
C LYS A 193 -23.99 33.04 -6.36
N LYS A 194 -24.17 32.12 -7.32
CA LYS A 194 -23.82 30.71 -7.09
C LYS A 194 -22.32 30.59 -6.85
N LEU A 195 -21.91 29.59 -6.08
CA LEU A 195 -20.49 29.25 -5.95
C LEU A 195 -19.88 28.88 -7.32
N ALA A 196 -20.68 28.24 -8.18
CA ALA A 196 -20.32 27.97 -9.57
C ALA A 196 -19.99 29.24 -10.39
N ASP A 197 -20.43 30.42 -9.97
CA ASP A 197 -20.13 31.72 -10.61
C ASP A 197 -18.92 32.44 -10.00
N GLN A 198 -18.26 31.84 -9.03
CA GLN A 198 -17.00 32.33 -8.48
C GLN A 198 -15.83 31.83 -9.33
N SER A 199 -15.02 32.76 -9.86
CA SER A 199 -13.88 32.41 -10.73
C SER A 199 -12.90 31.44 -10.06
N SER A 200 -12.63 31.62 -8.77
CA SER A 200 -11.76 30.73 -7.99
C SER A 200 -12.25 29.28 -7.99
N ILE A 201 -13.54 29.06 -7.77
CA ILE A 201 -14.16 27.71 -7.79
C ILE A 201 -14.07 27.09 -9.18
N ARG A 202 -14.33 27.86 -10.24
CA ARG A 202 -14.19 27.37 -11.63
C ARG A 202 -12.77 26.93 -11.93
N GLN A 203 -11.78 27.69 -11.46
CA GLN A 203 -10.36 27.32 -11.61
C GLN A 203 -10.00 26.06 -10.82
N ASP A 204 -10.53 25.87 -9.61
CA ASP A 204 -10.30 24.65 -8.83
C ASP A 204 -10.89 23.41 -9.51
N ILE A 205 -12.08 23.51 -10.08
CA ILE A 205 -12.70 22.45 -10.89
C ILE A 205 -11.84 22.15 -12.12
N ALA A 206 -11.43 23.19 -12.86
CA ALA A 206 -10.61 23.03 -14.07
C ALA A 206 -9.24 22.39 -13.76
N ARG A 207 -8.52 22.86 -12.73
CA ARG A 207 -7.25 22.28 -12.28
C ARG A 207 -7.42 20.81 -11.90
N SER A 208 -8.47 20.50 -11.13
CA SER A 208 -8.75 19.13 -10.70
C SER A 208 -8.99 18.20 -11.88
N PHE A 209 -9.74 18.64 -12.89
CA PHE A 209 -9.91 17.87 -14.13
C PHE A 209 -8.57 17.60 -14.84
N CYS A 210 -7.77 18.64 -15.07
CA CYS A 210 -6.45 18.49 -15.70
C CYS A 210 -5.53 17.51 -14.95
N GLU A 211 -5.44 17.65 -13.62
CA GLU A 211 -4.61 16.80 -12.78
C GLU A 211 -5.06 15.33 -12.80
N ILE A 212 -6.37 15.09 -12.78
CA ILE A 212 -6.95 13.74 -12.87
C ILE A 212 -6.62 13.10 -14.23
N GLU A 213 -6.80 13.82 -15.34
CA GLU A 213 -6.51 13.28 -16.68
C GLU A 213 -5.02 12.95 -16.83
N MET A 214 -4.12 13.81 -16.36
CA MET A 214 -2.68 13.56 -16.39
C MET A 214 -2.30 12.31 -15.58
N ALA A 215 -2.82 12.17 -14.36
CA ALA A 215 -2.55 11.01 -13.52
C ALA A 215 -3.16 9.72 -14.10
N ARG A 216 -4.34 9.81 -14.73
CA ARG A 216 -4.98 8.68 -15.41
C ARG A 216 -4.14 8.17 -16.57
N LEU A 217 -3.69 9.07 -17.44
CA LEU A 217 -2.83 8.70 -18.57
C LEU A 217 -1.48 8.14 -18.10
N LEU A 218 -0.87 8.70 -17.06
CA LEU A 218 0.35 8.13 -16.48
C LEU A 218 0.12 6.73 -15.90
N THR A 219 -1.04 6.48 -15.28
CA THR A 219 -1.40 5.15 -14.77
C THR A 219 -1.57 4.15 -15.90
N LEU A 220 -2.28 4.52 -16.97
CA LEU A 220 -2.45 3.67 -18.14
C LEU A 220 -1.12 3.39 -18.85
N LYS A 221 -0.23 4.38 -18.94
CA LYS A 221 1.13 4.20 -19.46
C LYS A 221 1.94 3.22 -18.62
N ALA A 222 1.85 3.31 -17.29
CA ALA A 222 2.51 2.37 -16.40
C ALA A 222 1.96 0.94 -16.56
N ALA A 223 0.64 0.80 -16.69
CA ALA A 223 -0.01 -0.49 -16.92
C ALA A 223 0.41 -1.11 -18.27
N ASP A 224 0.38 -0.35 -19.37
CA ASP A 224 0.83 -0.81 -20.69
C ASP A 224 2.29 -1.28 -20.66
N ALA A 225 3.17 -0.55 -19.98
CA ALA A 225 4.57 -0.95 -19.81
C ALA A 225 4.72 -2.24 -18.99
N MET A 226 3.90 -2.43 -17.95
CA MET A 226 3.87 -3.66 -17.17
C MET A 226 3.42 -4.86 -18.01
N ASP A 227 2.38 -4.70 -18.83
CA ASP A 227 1.86 -5.76 -19.68
C ASP A 227 2.85 -6.17 -20.77
N ARG A 228 3.54 -5.20 -21.38
CA ARG A 228 4.43 -5.44 -22.52
C ARG A 228 5.85 -5.86 -22.12
N PHE A 229 6.36 -5.33 -21.01
CA PHE A 229 7.77 -5.47 -20.63
C PHE A 229 7.99 -6.02 -19.21
N GLY A 230 6.91 -6.18 -18.44
CA GLY A 230 6.97 -6.64 -17.06
C GLY A 230 7.37 -5.56 -16.04
N ASN A 231 7.08 -5.86 -14.77
CA ASN A 231 7.22 -4.90 -13.66
C ASN A 231 8.64 -4.38 -13.43
N LYS A 232 9.66 -5.18 -13.77
CA LYS A 232 11.07 -4.80 -13.57
C LYS A 232 11.48 -3.67 -14.50
N GLU A 233 11.04 -3.72 -15.75
CA GLU A 233 11.31 -2.70 -16.75
C GLU A 233 10.42 -1.47 -16.54
N ALA A 234 9.15 -1.66 -16.14
CA ALA A 234 8.20 -0.58 -15.85
C ALA A 234 8.41 0.12 -14.48
N LYS A 235 9.47 -0.21 -13.74
CA LYS A 235 9.67 0.23 -12.34
C LYS A 235 9.69 1.75 -12.14
N ASP A 236 10.17 2.49 -13.14
CA ASP A 236 10.25 3.94 -13.12
C ASP A 236 8.86 4.58 -13.24
N LEU A 237 8.01 4.07 -14.14
CA LEU A 237 6.63 4.49 -14.31
C LEU A 237 5.77 4.10 -13.10
N ILE A 238 5.97 2.91 -12.53
CA ILE A 238 5.32 2.48 -11.28
C ILE A 238 5.70 3.42 -10.13
N ALA A 239 6.97 3.78 -10.00
CA ALA A 239 7.42 4.74 -8.98
C ALA A 239 6.83 6.14 -9.23
N ALA A 240 6.84 6.62 -10.47
CA ALA A 240 6.28 7.92 -10.83
C ALA A 240 4.80 8.02 -10.48
N ILE A 241 4.00 7.01 -10.85
CA ILE A 241 2.56 7.07 -10.55
C ILE A 241 2.25 6.88 -9.06
N LYS A 242 3.07 6.11 -8.33
CA LYS A 242 2.93 5.94 -6.87
C LYS A 242 3.12 7.27 -6.11
N VAL A 243 3.90 8.19 -6.65
CA VAL A 243 4.04 9.56 -6.11
C VAL A 243 2.86 10.43 -6.56
N VAL A 244 2.57 10.44 -7.87
CA VAL A 244 1.63 11.39 -8.49
C VAL A 244 0.17 11.12 -8.06
N ALA A 245 -0.29 9.87 -8.10
CA ALA A 245 -1.72 9.59 -7.94
C ALA A 245 -2.26 9.91 -6.53
N PRO A 246 -1.60 9.53 -5.42
CA PRO A 246 -2.08 9.89 -4.09
C PRO A 246 -2.01 11.40 -3.82
N GLN A 247 -0.96 12.09 -4.29
CA GLN A 247 -0.84 13.54 -4.13
C GLN A 247 -1.93 14.30 -4.90
N MET A 248 -2.17 13.92 -6.16
CA MET A 248 -3.26 14.47 -6.97
C MET A 248 -4.60 14.25 -6.28
N ALA A 249 -4.90 13.01 -5.88
CA ALA A 249 -6.18 12.69 -5.27
C ALA A 249 -6.38 13.42 -3.94
N GLN A 250 -5.33 13.56 -3.13
CA GLN A 250 -5.38 14.37 -1.90
C GLN A 250 -5.71 15.84 -2.22
N THR A 251 -5.04 16.46 -3.20
CA THR A 251 -5.25 17.85 -3.60
C THR A 251 -6.67 18.10 -4.14
N VAL A 252 -7.18 17.20 -4.99
CA VAL A 252 -8.55 17.31 -5.51
C VAL A 252 -9.58 17.16 -4.38
N CYS A 253 -9.36 16.23 -3.45
CA CYS A 253 -10.25 16.07 -2.30
C CYS A 253 -10.23 17.29 -1.38
N ASP A 254 -9.08 17.92 -1.18
CA ASP A 254 -8.94 19.14 -0.38
C ASP A 254 -9.75 20.31 -0.97
N ARG A 255 -9.65 20.54 -2.29
CA ARG A 255 -10.51 21.50 -3.00
C ARG A 255 -11.99 21.18 -2.83
N ALA A 256 -12.36 19.90 -2.91
CA ALA A 256 -13.74 19.46 -2.72
C ALA A 256 -14.24 19.70 -1.28
N ILE A 257 -13.40 19.46 -0.26
CA ILE A 257 -13.68 19.78 1.14
C ILE A 257 -13.97 21.28 1.27
N GLN A 258 -13.10 22.13 0.72
CA GLN A 258 -13.24 23.58 0.80
C GLN A 258 -14.54 24.07 0.13
N ALA A 259 -14.89 23.53 -1.04
CA ALA A 259 -16.14 23.85 -1.74
C ALA A 259 -17.41 23.45 -0.96
N HIS A 260 -17.31 22.51 -0.02
CA HIS A 260 -18.41 22.10 0.85
C HIS A 260 -18.50 22.92 2.14
N GLY A 261 -17.47 23.68 2.51
CA GLY A 261 -17.37 24.35 3.81
C GLY A 261 -17.37 23.34 4.95
N GLY A 262 -18.06 23.63 6.06
CA GLY A 262 -18.10 22.73 7.23
C GLY A 262 -18.60 21.31 6.94
N MET A 263 -19.45 21.13 5.92
CA MET A 263 -19.91 19.80 5.48
C MET A 263 -18.77 18.95 4.89
N GLY A 264 -17.74 19.57 4.32
CA GLY A 264 -16.63 18.87 3.68
C GLY A 264 -15.76 18.08 4.67
N VAL A 265 -15.73 18.51 5.93
CA VAL A 265 -14.99 17.83 7.01
C VAL A 265 -15.86 16.89 7.84
N SER A 266 -17.15 16.76 7.48
CA SER A 266 -18.11 15.88 8.16
C SER A 266 -18.32 14.57 7.40
N ASP A 267 -18.98 13.60 8.03
CA ASP A 267 -19.32 12.31 7.42
C ASP A 267 -20.54 12.37 6.47
N ASP A 268 -21.17 13.53 6.29
CA ASP A 268 -22.27 13.74 5.34
C ASP A 268 -21.82 13.55 3.88
N THR A 269 -20.52 13.59 3.63
CA THR A 269 -19.93 13.34 2.32
C THR A 269 -18.69 12.46 2.43
N PRO A 270 -18.34 11.69 1.39
CA PRO A 270 -17.18 10.81 1.45
C PRO A 270 -15.83 11.53 1.25
N VAL A 271 -15.81 12.84 0.99
CA VAL A 271 -14.61 13.56 0.53
C VAL A 271 -13.51 13.63 1.60
N ALA A 272 -13.88 13.80 2.89
CA ALA A 272 -12.93 13.75 4.00
C ALA A 272 -12.23 12.38 4.09
N ARG A 273 -13.00 11.30 3.91
CA ARG A 273 -12.45 9.93 3.87
C ARG A 273 -11.51 9.71 2.69
N PHE A 274 -11.85 10.24 1.52
CA PHE A 274 -10.95 10.15 0.35
C PHE A 274 -9.65 10.92 0.57
N PHE A 275 -9.73 12.12 1.17
CA PHE A 275 -8.56 12.91 1.53
C PHE A 275 -7.62 12.16 2.48
N THR A 276 -8.15 11.65 3.61
CA THR A 276 -7.33 10.99 4.63
C THR A 276 -6.74 9.68 4.12
N LEU A 277 -7.48 8.92 3.30
CA LEU A 277 -6.96 7.72 2.66
C LEU A 277 -5.79 8.02 1.72
N ASN A 278 -5.89 9.06 0.88
CA ASN A 278 -4.80 9.42 -0.01
C ASN A 278 -3.60 10.01 0.76
N ARG A 279 -3.84 10.71 1.87
CA ARG A 279 -2.76 11.11 2.78
C ARG A 279 -2.01 9.91 3.37
N PHE A 280 -2.72 8.85 3.73
CA PHE A 280 -2.15 7.58 4.19
C PHE A 280 -1.36 6.87 3.07
N LEU A 281 -1.87 6.86 1.83
CA LEU A 281 -1.22 6.23 0.68
C LEU A 281 0.08 6.89 0.22
N ARG A 282 0.37 8.12 0.67
CA ARG A 282 1.69 8.76 0.52
C ARG A 282 2.77 8.19 1.44
N ILE A 283 2.38 7.31 2.37
CA ILE A 283 3.28 6.61 3.31
C ILE A 283 3.23 5.10 3.05
N ALA A 284 2.03 4.53 2.89
CA ALA A 284 1.84 3.12 2.61
C ALA A 284 2.51 2.68 1.29
N ASP A 285 2.99 1.43 1.23
CA ASP A 285 3.75 0.86 0.12
C ASP A 285 4.99 1.67 -0.32
N GLY A 286 5.57 2.42 0.62
CA GLY A 286 6.75 3.25 0.46
C GLY A 286 6.40 4.74 0.43
N PRO A 287 7.07 5.58 1.25
CA PRO A 287 6.88 7.03 1.23
C PRO A 287 7.26 7.66 -0.11
N ASP A 288 6.64 8.79 -0.44
CA ASP A 288 6.90 9.56 -1.66
C ASP A 288 8.41 9.79 -1.87
N GLU A 289 9.13 10.17 -0.81
CA GLU A 289 10.55 10.52 -0.86
C GLU A 289 11.44 9.34 -1.26
N VAL A 290 11.07 8.12 -0.85
CA VAL A 290 11.81 6.90 -1.22
C VAL A 290 11.65 6.62 -2.71
N HIS A 291 10.44 6.75 -3.23
CA HIS A 291 10.16 6.58 -4.67
C HIS A 291 10.84 7.66 -5.50
N MET A 292 10.77 8.93 -5.07
CA MET A 292 11.41 10.06 -5.76
C MET A 292 12.93 9.92 -5.78
N SER A 293 13.56 9.53 -4.66
CA SER A 293 15.01 9.30 -4.59
C SER A 293 15.45 8.18 -5.56
N GLN A 294 14.73 7.06 -5.57
CA GLN A 294 15.02 5.95 -6.47
C GLN A 294 14.83 6.33 -7.94
N LEU A 295 13.71 6.99 -8.26
CA LEU A 295 13.39 7.43 -9.61
C LEU A 295 14.43 8.43 -10.13
N GLY A 296 14.80 9.43 -9.32
CA GLY A 296 15.82 10.42 -9.66
C GLY A 296 17.17 9.77 -9.99
N LYS A 297 17.66 8.87 -9.12
CA LYS A 297 18.89 8.10 -9.38
C LYS A 297 18.83 7.33 -10.69
N LEU A 298 17.68 6.72 -10.99
CA LEU A 298 17.50 5.90 -12.18
C LEU A 298 17.51 6.76 -13.45
N LYS A 299 16.76 7.87 -13.46
CA LYS A 299 16.66 8.77 -14.61
C LYS A 299 17.97 9.50 -14.90
N ILE A 300 18.71 9.92 -13.87
CA ILE A 300 20.05 10.50 -14.05
C ILE A 300 20.98 9.51 -14.74
N ARG A 301 21.02 8.24 -14.28
CA ARG A 301 21.86 7.21 -14.88
C ARG A 301 21.47 6.94 -16.34
N GLU A 302 20.17 6.81 -16.60
CA GLU A 302 19.64 6.56 -17.95
C GLU A 302 20.03 7.67 -18.92
N TYR A 303 19.76 8.93 -18.58
CA TYR A 303 20.02 10.05 -19.48
C TYR A 303 21.50 10.35 -19.68
N ASN A 304 22.35 10.08 -18.69
CA ASN A 304 23.81 10.18 -18.86
C ASN A 304 24.41 9.03 -19.70
N ALA A 305 23.70 7.91 -19.83
CA ALA A 305 24.13 6.81 -20.71
C ALA A 305 23.73 7.05 -22.18
N MET A 306 22.84 8.02 -22.45
CA MET A 306 22.48 8.40 -23.81
C MET A 306 23.61 9.25 -24.42
N PRO A 307 23.82 9.16 -25.75
CA PRO A 307 24.73 10.07 -26.42
C PRO A 307 24.32 11.52 -26.16
N ALA A 308 25.29 12.38 -25.81
CA ALA A 308 25.06 13.81 -25.74
C ALA A 308 24.51 14.28 -27.10
N ARG A 309 23.37 14.99 -27.06
CA ARG A 309 22.81 15.64 -28.24
C ARG A 309 23.61 16.88 -28.61
#